data_AF-A0A2B7YPG0-F1
#
_entry.id   AF-A0A2B7YPG0-F1
#
_cell.length_a   1.000
_cell.length_b   1.000
_cell.length_c   1.000
_cell.angle_alpha   90.00
_cell.angle_beta   90.00
_cell.angle_gamma   90.00
#
_symmetry.space_group_name_H-M   'P 1'
#
loop_
_entity.id
_entity.type
_entity.pdbx_description
1 polymer ?
#
loop_
_entity_poly.entity_id
_entity_poly.type
_entity_poly.pdbx_seq_one_letter_code
_entity_poly.pdbx_strand_id
1 'polypeptide(L)' 'MLEDFGMMTEPMPEDRVQYDLRALDKYCSEKKILPVDLSEEELKKFELPKDKSVANF' A
#
# COMPACT_ATOMS: atom_id res chain seq x y z
N MET A 1 -8.73 29.69 -13.07
CA MET A 1 -8.34 29.47 -11.66
C MET A 1 -8.42 27.98 -11.41
N LEU A 2 -7.27 27.31 -11.28
CA LEU A 2 -7.12 25.88 -10.98
C LEU A 2 -6.80 25.67 -9.49
N GLU A 3 -7.03 26.70 -8.67
CA GLU A 3 -6.41 26.88 -7.36
C GLU A 3 -7.12 26.16 -6.21
N ASP A 4 -8.27 25.52 -6.47
CA ASP A 4 -9.10 24.89 -5.42
C ASP A 4 -9.06 23.35 -5.38
N PHE A 5 -8.22 22.69 -6.20
CA PHE A 5 -8.01 21.23 -6.11
C PHE A 5 -6.85 20.86 -5.16
N GLY A 6 -6.53 21.72 -4.20
CA GLY A 6 -5.73 21.35 -3.04
C GLY A 6 -6.60 20.57 -2.05
N MET A 7 -6.92 19.31 -2.35
CA MET A 7 -7.55 18.41 -1.38
C MET A 7 -6.64 18.38 -0.14
N MET A 8 -7.09 18.95 0.98
CA MET A 8 -6.42 18.81 2.28
C MET A 8 -6.58 17.36 2.74
N THR A 9 -5.82 16.45 2.15
CA THR A 9 -5.73 15.08 2.67
C THR A 9 -4.90 15.13 3.93
N GLU A 10 -5.46 14.63 5.04
CA GLU A 10 -4.71 14.47 6.28
C GLU A 10 -3.39 13.74 6.00
N PRO A 11 -2.28 14.16 6.64
CA PRO A 11 -1.01 13.48 6.45
C PRO A 11 -1.19 12.00 6.76
N MET A 12 -0.67 11.13 5.89
CA MET A 12 -0.78 9.69 6.14
C MET A 12 -0.12 9.36 7.47
N PRO A 13 -0.79 8.60 8.36
CA PRO A 13 -0.23 8.27 9.67
C PRO A 13 1.09 7.52 9.51
N GLU A 14 2.08 7.87 10.33
CA GLU A 14 3.43 7.26 10.29
C GLU A 14 3.39 5.75 10.55
N ASP A 15 2.33 5.26 11.19
CA ASP A 15 2.10 3.85 11.47
C ASP A 15 1.49 3.06 10.31
N ARG A 16 1.10 3.72 9.21
CA ARG A 16 0.45 3.06 8.08
C ARG A 16 1.38 2.02 7.44
N VAL A 17 0.93 0.77 7.43
CA VAL A 17 1.55 -0.30 6.67
C VAL A 17 1.23 -0.09 5.19
N GLN A 18 2.26 -0.02 4.36
CA GLN A 18 2.10 0.00 2.91
C GLN A 18 2.28 -1.41 2.37
N TYR A 19 1.45 -1.80 1.41
CA TYR A 19 1.53 -3.11 0.78
C TYR A 19 1.86 -2.94 -0.70
N ASP A 20 2.60 -3.88 -1.27
CA ASP A 20 2.76 -4.00 -2.72
C ASP A 20 1.45 -4.53 -3.33
N LEU A 21 0.59 -3.59 -3.72
CA LEU A 21 -0.72 -3.92 -4.30
C LEU A 21 -0.61 -4.72 -5.61
N ARG A 22 0.49 -4.58 -6.37
CA ARG A 22 0.66 -5.32 -7.63
C ARG A 22 0.98 -6.79 -7.36
N ALA A 23 1.90 -7.04 -6.42
CA ALA A 23 2.23 -8.40 -6.01
C ALA A 23 1.03 -9.07 -5.32
N LEU A 24 0.30 -8.33 -4.49
CA LEU A 24 -0.91 -8.80 -3.81
C LEU A 24 -2.01 -9.18 -4.81
N ASP A 25 -2.31 -8.30 -5.76
CA ASP A 25 -3.34 -8.53 -6.79
C ASP A 25 -3.03 -9.76 -7.65
N LYS A 26 -1.76 -9.92 -8.05
CA LYS A 26 -1.31 -11.09 -8.80
C LYS A 26 -1.50 -12.38 -7.99
N TYR A 27 -1.09 -12.39 -6.72
CA TYR A 27 -1.22 -13.56 -5.85
C TYR A 27 -2.69 -13.97 -5.64
N CYS A 28 -3.54 -12.99 -5.35
CA CYS A 28 -4.98 -13.19 -5.21
C CYS A 28 -5.61 -13.72 -6.51
N SER A 29 -5.22 -13.16 -7.66
CA SER A 29 -5.68 -13.59 -8.98
C SER A 29 -5.27 -15.02 -9.32
N GLU A 30 -4.01 -15.41 -9.07
CA GLU A 30 -3.51 -16.77 -9.31
C GLU A 30 -4.22 -17.80 -8.43
N LYS A 31 -4.58 -17.41 -7.20
CA LYS A 31 -5.27 -18.28 -6.24
C LYS A 31 -6.79 -18.21 -6.31
N LYS A 32 -7.35 -17.28 -7.10
CA LYS A 32 -8.78 -16.99 -7.18
C LYS A 32 -9.41 -16.71 -5.80
N ILE A 33 -8.69 -15.96 -4.97
CA ILE A 33 -9.14 -15.50 -3.65
C ILE A 33 -9.23 -13.98 -3.63
N LEU A 34 -9.95 -13.42 -2.68
CA LEU A 34 -9.96 -11.97 -2.45
C LEU A 34 -8.89 -11.60 -1.43
N PRO A 35 -8.39 -10.35 -1.44
CA PRO A 35 -7.43 -9.88 -0.42
C PRO A 35 -7.96 -10.02 1.02
N VAL A 36 -9.27 -9.99 1.21
CA VAL A 36 -9.93 -10.16 2.52
C VAL A 36 -9.87 -11.60 3.04
N ASP A 37 -9.60 -12.56 2.16
CA ASP A 37 -9.47 -13.98 2.51
C ASP A 37 -8.03 -14.33 2.95
N LEU A 38 -7.10 -13.38 2.87
CA LEU A 38 -5.71 -13.57 3.31
C LEU A 38 -5.62 -13.48 4.85
N SER A 39 -4.81 -14.35 5.45
CA SER A 39 -4.40 -14.17 6.85
C SER A 39 -3.41 -13.02 6.98
N GLU A 40 -3.26 -12.48 8.19
CA GLU A 40 -2.27 -11.44 8.49
C GLU A 40 -0.84 -11.88 8.14
N GLU A 41 -0.53 -13.17 8.32
CA GLU A 41 0.79 -13.74 7.99
C GLU A 41 1.05 -13.78 6.48
N GLU A 42 0.02 -14.07 5.68
CA GLU A 42 0.13 -14.01 4.22
C GLU A 42 0.24 -12.55 3.75
N LEU A 43 -0.54 -11.66 4.35
CA LEU A 43 -0.55 -10.23 4.02
C LEU A 43 0.79 -9.56 4.33
N LYS A 44 1.44 -9.95 5.43
CA LYS A 44 2.78 -9.49 5.85
C LYS A 44 3.85 -9.69 4.79
N LYS A 45 3.73 -10.71 3.93
CA LYS A 45 4.69 -10.98 2.84
C LYS A 45 4.71 -9.89 1.78
N PHE A 46 3.63 -9.10 1.69
CA PHE A 46 3.47 -8.01 0.74
C PHE A 46 3.72 -6.64 1.37
N GLU A 47 4.10 -6.57 2.65
CA GLU A 47 4.44 -5.31 3.30
C GLU A 47 5.68 -4.71 2.65
N LEU A 48 5.54 -3.46 2.20
CA LEU A 48 6.67 -2.68 1.75
C LEU A 48 7.47 -2.23 2.97
N PRO A 49 8.80 -2.35 2.94
CA PRO A 49 9.62 -1.86 4.03
C PRO A 49 9.37 -0.36 4.21
N LYS A 50 9.18 0.05 5.47
CA LYS A 50 9.02 1.46 5.88
C LYS A 50 10.26 2.32 5.64
N ASP A 51 11.25 1.81 4.88
CA ASP A 51 12.54 2.44 4.73
C ASP A 51 12.40 3.81 4.07
N LYS A 52 12.55 4.81 4.93
CA LYS A 52 12.72 6.22 4.60
C LYS A 52 13.99 6.35 3.76
N SER A 53 13.89 6.20 2.45
CA SER A 53 14.90 6.78 1.56
C SER A 53 14.28 7.12 0.23
N VAL A 54 13.70 8.32 0.18
CA VAL A 54 13.91 9.18 -0.98
C VAL A 54 15.42 9.37 -1.10
N ALA A 55 16.08 8.49 -1.85
CA ALA A 55 17.41 8.77 -2.34
C ALA A 55 17.29 10.05 -3.17
N ASN A 56 17.91 11.13 -2.67
CA ASN A 56 17.98 12.43 -3.30
C ASN A 56 18.28 12.31 -4.81
N PHE A 57 17.49 13.02 -5.62
CA PHE A 57 17.87 13.44 -6.96
C PHE A 57 17.70 14.96 -7.06
#